data_AF-A0A7C4Y9H1-F1
#
_entry.id   AF-A0A7C4Y9H1-F1
#
_cell.length_a   1.000
_cell.length_b   1.000
_cell.length_c   1.000
_cell.angle_alpha   90.00
_cell.angle_beta   90.00
_cell.angle_gamma   90.00
#
_symmetry.space_group_name_H-M   'P 1'
#
loop_
_entity.id
_entity.type
_entity.pdbx_description
1 polymer ?
#
loop_
_entity_poly.entity_id
_entity_poly.type
_entity_poly.pdbx_seq_one_letter_code
_entity_poly.pdbx_strand_id
1 'polypeptide(L)'
;MRLFLKLIFIFFLVIGLGSCKGKKKISLSGDDPVEVADFIDFFQPLNPPVQFSDSSLAKKEKDSLLISYKIFTQFVPDSLLRKVYAKGVKPKIYAMGKTVVPKAEQYLFVKTMSAD
;
A
#
# COMPACT_ATOMS: atom_id res chain seq x y z
N MET A 1 5.98 -27.83 -40.84
CA MET A 1 4.89 -27.09 -40.13
C MET A 1 4.89 -27.29 -38.61
N ARG A 2 4.93 -28.52 -38.08
CA ARG A 2 4.89 -28.78 -36.62
C ARG A 2 6.12 -28.27 -35.83
N LEU A 3 7.31 -28.26 -36.42
CA LEU A 3 8.54 -27.77 -35.77
C LEU A 3 8.55 -26.24 -35.65
N PHE A 4 8.05 -25.55 -36.68
CA PHE A 4 7.94 -24.09 -36.74
C PHE A 4 6.92 -23.57 -35.71
N LEU A 5 5.80 -24.28 -35.53
CA LEU A 5 4.79 -23.94 -34.52
C LEU A 5 5.32 -24.09 -33.09
N LYS A 6 6.18 -25.10 -32.84
CA LYS A 6 6.86 -25.28 -31.55
C LYS A 6 7.86 -24.16 -31.24
N LEU A 7 8.62 -23.71 -32.25
CA LEU A 7 9.55 -22.60 -32.10
C LEU A 7 8.83 -21.28 -31.79
N ILE A 8 7.70 -21.01 -32.45
CA ILE A 8 6.86 -19.85 -32.14
C ILE A 8 6.34 -19.91 -30.70
N PHE A 9 5.90 -21.07 -30.24
CA PHE A 9 5.40 -21.24 -28.88
C PHE A 9 6.49 -20.99 -27.81
N ILE A 10 7.72 -21.49 -28.05
CA ILE A 10 8.87 -21.26 -27.18
C ILE A 10 9.24 -19.76 -27.15
N PHE A 11 9.19 -19.09 -28.31
CA PHE A 11 9.48 -17.66 -28.40
C PHE A 11 8.46 -16.81 -27.60
N PHE A 12 7.17 -17.12 -27.69
CA PHE A 12 6.14 -16.45 -26.87
C PHE A 12 6.28 -16.72 -25.36
N LEU A 13 6.71 -17.93 -24.97
CA LEU A 13 6.97 -18.26 -23.56
C LEU A 13 8.14 -17.44 -22.98
N VAL A 14 9.21 -17.25 -23.75
CA VAL A 14 10.38 -16.46 -23.33
C VAL A 14 10.04 -14.97 -23.21
N ILE A 15 9.21 -14.42 -24.10
CA ILE A 15 8.74 -13.04 -24.01
C ILE A 15 7.85 -12.84 -22.77
N GLY A 16 7.02 -13.82 -22.41
CA GLY A 16 6.16 -13.76 -21.22
C GLY A 16 6.94 -13.64 -19.90
N LEU A 17 8.13 -14.24 -19.80
CA LEU A 17 8.95 -14.21 -18.59
C LEU A 17 9.74 -12.89 -18.41
N GLY A 18 9.97 -12.14 -19.49
CA GLY A 18 10.75 -10.89 -19.46
C GLY A 18 9.98 -9.64 -18.99
N SER A 19 8.66 -9.72 -18.83
CA SER A 19 7.79 -8.55 -18.58
C SER A 19 7.59 -8.20 -17.09
N CYS A 20 8.08 -9.02 -16.16
CA CYS A 20 8.06 -8.69 -14.73
C CYS A 20 9.17 -7.71 -14.31
N LYS A 21 9.36 -6.62 -15.06
CA LYS A 21 10.08 -5.41 -14.58
C LYS A 21 9.10 -4.45 -13.90
N GLY A 22 8.23 -4.98 -13.05
CA GLY A 22 7.42 -4.15 -12.16
C GLY A 22 8.33 -3.45 -11.17
N LYS A 23 8.09 -2.16 -10.93
CA LYS A 23 8.73 -1.41 -9.83
C LYS A 23 8.69 -2.28 -8.57
N LYS A 24 9.79 -2.37 -7.81
CA LYS A 24 9.83 -3.13 -6.54
C LYS A 24 8.59 -2.76 -5.75
N LYS A 25 7.75 -3.74 -5.42
CA LYS A 25 6.61 -3.51 -4.53
C LYS A 25 7.18 -3.17 -3.17
N ILE A 26 7.18 -1.88 -2.84
CA ILE A 26 7.56 -1.38 -1.52
C ILE A 26 6.62 -2.05 -0.53
N SER A 27 7.17 -2.82 0.40
CA SER A 27 6.40 -3.44 1.48
C SER A 27 6.63 -2.64 2.74
N LEU A 28 5.57 -2.03 3.27
CA LEU A 28 5.63 -1.32 4.54
C LEU A 28 5.27 -2.21 5.73
N SER A 29 5.18 -3.52 5.54
CA SER A 29 4.79 -4.47 6.60
C SER A 29 5.97 -4.95 7.45
N GLY A 30 7.21 -4.58 7.10
CA GLY A 30 8.44 -4.94 7.82
C GLY A 30 8.82 -3.98 8.95
N ASP A 31 10.05 -4.11 9.44
CA ASP A 31 10.61 -3.31 10.54
C ASP A 31 11.79 -2.41 10.13
N ASP A 32 12.22 -2.50 8.88
CA ASP A 32 13.33 -1.71 8.37
C ASP A 32 12.93 -0.23 8.25
N PRO A 33 13.86 0.70 8.49
CA PRO A 33 13.63 2.12 8.19
C PRO A 33 13.25 2.30 6.72
N VAL A 34 12.28 3.17 6.47
CA VAL A 34 11.78 3.46 5.12
C VAL A 34 12.08 4.90 4.79
N GLU A 35 12.35 5.21 3.52
CA GLU A 35 12.47 6.60 3.07
C GLU A 35 11.09 7.26 2.94
N VAL A 36 11.01 8.57 3.18
CA VAL A 36 9.74 9.32 3.08
C VAL A 36 9.09 9.16 1.69
N ALA A 37 9.90 9.14 0.63
CA ALA A 37 9.43 8.96 -0.74
C ALA A 37 8.75 7.60 -0.92
N ASP A 38 9.38 6.53 -0.43
CA ASP A 38 8.85 5.17 -0.49
C ASP A 38 7.56 5.02 0.34
N PHE A 39 7.51 5.67 1.50
CA PHE A 39 6.31 5.72 2.33
C PHE A 39 5.13 6.38 1.58
N ILE A 40 5.36 7.53 0.94
CA ILE A 40 4.33 8.25 0.17
C ILE A 40 3.93 7.47 -1.09
N ASP A 41 4.87 6.80 -1.75
CA ASP A 41 4.62 6.04 -2.98
C ASP A 41 3.90 4.71 -2.75
N PHE A 42 3.87 4.20 -1.52
CA PHE A 42 3.04 3.06 -1.15
C PHE A 42 1.53 3.35 -1.32
N PHE A 43 1.11 4.61 -1.13
CA PHE A 43 -0.30 5.00 -1.25
C PHE A 43 -0.71 5.12 -2.71
N GLN A 44 -1.73 4.35 -3.09
CA GLN A 44 -2.29 4.41 -4.45
C GLN A 44 -3.02 5.73 -4.70
N PRO A 45 -2.91 6.34 -5.89
CA PRO A 45 -3.62 7.58 -6.19
C PRO A 45 -5.14 7.34 -6.20
N LEU A 46 -5.87 8.24 -5.56
CA LEU A 46 -7.32 8.28 -5.51
C LEU A 46 -7.84 9.42 -6.40
N ASN A 47 -8.81 9.10 -7.26
CA ASN A 47 -9.48 10.07 -8.10
C ASN A 47 -10.66 10.69 -7.33
N PRO A 48 -10.65 12.01 -7.08
CA PRO A 48 -11.79 12.67 -6.43
C PRO A 48 -13.02 12.71 -7.35
N PRO A 49 -14.26 12.73 -6.80
CA PRO A 49 -14.56 12.70 -5.37
C PRO A 49 -14.40 11.30 -4.76
N VAL A 50 -13.79 11.23 -3.58
CA VAL A 50 -13.62 9.97 -2.82
C VAL A 50 -14.68 9.93 -1.71
N GLN A 51 -15.38 8.80 -1.59
CA GLN A 51 -16.39 8.59 -0.55
C GLN A 51 -16.09 7.30 0.22
N PHE A 52 -16.08 7.39 1.55
CA PHE A 52 -15.95 6.25 2.45
C PHE A 52 -17.30 6.03 3.16
N SER A 53 -17.86 4.84 3.03
CA SER A 53 -19.06 4.43 3.77
C SER A 53 -18.69 3.67 5.04
N ASP A 54 -19.57 3.65 6.03
CA ASP A 54 -19.35 2.89 7.29
C ASP A 54 -19.05 1.42 7.01
N SER A 55 -19.78 0.79 6.09
CA SER A 55 -19.54 -0.58 5.66
C SER A 55 -18.16 -0.79 5.03
N SER A 56 -17.64 0.21 4.31
CA SER A 56 -16.29 0.17 3.73
C SER A 56 -15.21 0.31 4.82
N LEU A 57 -15.45 1.09 5.86
CA LEU A 57 -14.55 1.25 7.00
C LEU A 57 -14.58 0.02 7.94
N ALA A 58 -15.71 -0.67 8.05
CA ALA A 58 -15.79 -1.91 8.83
C ALA A 58 -15.12 -3.12 8.15
N LYS A 59 -14.98 -3.10 6.82
CA LYS A 59 -14.41 -4.21 6.06
C LYS A 59 -12.93 -4.43 6.36
N LYS A 60 -12.47 -5.68 6.50
CA LYS A 60 -11.04 -5.98 6.60
C LYS A 60 -10.34 -5.70 5.27
N GLU A 61 -9.21 -4.99 5.32
CA GLU A 61 -8.38 -4.71 4.16
C GLU A 61 -7.41 -5.86 3.87
N LYS A 62 -6.84 -5.85 2.66
CA LYS A 62 -5.81 -6.82 2.28
C LYS A 62 -4.52 -6.56 3.04
N ASP A 63 -3.85 -7.62 3.47
CA ASP A 63 -2.56 -7.53 4.17
C ASP A 63 -1.47 -6.81 3.35
N SER A 64 -1.59 -6.80 2.01
CA SER A 64 -0.69 -6.06 1.13
C SER A 64 -0.73 -4.53 1.33
N LEU A 65 -1.76 -4.00 1.99
CA LEU A 65 -1.91 -2.58 2.31
C LEU A 65 -1.47 -2.26 3.74
N LEU A 66 -0.99 -3.25 4.49
CA LEU A 66 -0.63 -3.10 5.89
C LEU A 66 0.68 -2.36 6.05
N ILE A 67 0.64 -1.31 6.87
CA ILE A 67 1.80 -0.54 7.32
C ILE A 67 2.12 -0.98 8.74
N SER A 68 3.37 -1.36 9.00
CA SER A 68 3.80 -1.72 10.34
C SER A 68 3.71 -0.49 11.25
N TYR A 69 3.35 -0.73 12.50
CA TYR A 69 3.24 0.34 13.49
C TYR A 69 4.56 1.12 13.60
N LYS A 70 5.69 0.40 13.59
CA LYS A 70 7.03 0.98 13.67
C LYS A 70 7.29 1.93 12.50
N ILE A 71 7.03 1.50 11.26
CA ILE A 71 7.21 2.32 10.05
C ILE A 71 6.28 3.53 10.07
N PHE A 72 5.01 3.34 10.41
CA PHE A 72 4.07 4.45 10.49
C PHE A 72 4.54 5.53 11.49
N THR A 73 5.03 5.11 12.65
CA THR A 73 5.51 6.03 13.69
C THR A 73 6.84 6.72 13.40
N GLN A 74 7.53 6.36 12.30
CA GLN A 74 8.70 7.12 11.84
C GLN A 74 8.28 8.51 11.31
N PHE A 75 7.07 8.62 10.76
CA PHE A 75 6.58 9.84 10.11
C PHE A 75 5.39 10.47 10.84
N VAL A 76 4.55 9.66 11.49
CA VAL A 76 3.34 10.11 12.17
C VAL A 76 3.48 9.88 13.69
N PRO A 77 3.40 10.92 14.53
CA PRO A 77 3.54 10.77 15.97
C PRO A 77 2.54 9.78 16.56
N ASP A 78 3.05 8.83 17.37
CA ASP A 78 2.24 7.79 18.01
C ASP A 78 1.14 8.34 18.94
N SER A 79 1.35 9.56 19.45
CA SER A 79 0.39 10.29 20.27
C SER A 79 -0.98 10.47 19.61
N LEU A 80 -1.06 10.49 18.27
CA LEU A 80 -2.34 10.57 17.55
C LEU A 80 -3.14 9.28 17.72
N LEU A 81 -2.48 8.13 17.63
CA LEU A 81 -3.12 6.83 17.80
C LEU A 81 -3.50 6.59 19.26
N ARG A 82 -2.68 7.01 20.22
CA ARG A 82 -2.97 6.88 21.67
C ARG A 82 -4.18 7.67 22.16
N LYS A 83 -4.66 8.66 21.41
CA LYS A 83 -5.90 9.39 21.74
C LYS A 83 -7.15 8.59 21.41
N VAL A 84 -7.07 7.71 20.41
CA VAL A 84 -8.18 6.89 19.93
C VAL A 84 -8.12 5.49 20.54
N TYR A 85 -6.91 4.95 20.69
CA TYR A 85 -6.65 3.62 21.21
C TYR A 85 -6.04 3.68 22.61
N ALA A 86 -6.37 2.70 23.46
CA ALA A 86 -5.83 2.61 24.82
C ALA A 86 -4.29 2.47 24.82
N LYS A 87 -3.66 2.84 25.94
CA LYS A 87 -2.21 2.75 26.11
C LYS A 87 -1.73 1.30 25.90
N GLY A 88 -0.76 1.12 25.00
CA GLY A 88 -0.18 -0.18 24.67
C GLY A 88 -0.87 -0.91 23.52
N VAL A 89 -2.01 -0.43 23.04
CA VAL A 89 -2.69 -0.98 21.86
C VAL A 89 -2.01 -0.47 20.59
N LYS A 90 -1.54 -1.40 19.76
CA LYS A 90 -1.02 -1.12 18.42
C LYS A 90 -2.07 -1.52 17.38
N PRO A 91 -2.85 -0.57 16.84
CA PRO A 91 -3.84 -0.90 15.83
C PRO A 91 -3.18 -1.40 14.54
N LYS A 92 -3.92 -2.16 13.75
CA LYS A 92 -3.55 -2.45 12.35
C LYS A 92 -3.78 -1.20 11.52
N ILE A 93 -2.78 -0.82 10.72
CA ILE A 93 -2.77 0.42 9.94
C ILE A 93 -2.75 0.04 8.46
N TYR A 94 -3.71 0.55 7.70
CA TYR A 94 -3.89 0.23 6.28
C TYR A 94 -3.85 1.50 5.42
N ALA A 95 -3.11 1.44 4.31
CA ALA A 95 -3.08 2.50 3.31
C ALA A 95 -4.35 2.47 2.46
N MET A 96 -5.18 3.52 2.54
CA MET A 96 -6.39 3.66 1.73
C MET A 96 -6.12 4.35 0.39
N GLY A 97 -5.11 5.24 0.35
CA GLY A 97 -4.64 5.89 -0.87
C GLY A 97 -4.19 7.33 -0.64
N LYS A 98 -3.82 8.03 -1.72
CA LYS A 98 -3.38 9.43 -1.68
C LYS A 98 -4.11 10.30 -2.70
N THR A 99 -4.30 11.57 -2.39
CA THR A 99 -4.70 12.57 -3.38
C THR A 99 -3.71 13.73 -3.38
N VAL A 100 -3.47 14.30 -4.56
CA VAL A 100 -2.51 15.37 -4.78
C VAL A 100 -3.28 16.60 -5.24
N VAL A 101 -3.19 17.68 -4.47
CA VAL A 101 -3.71 18.97 -4.91
C VAL A 101 -2.58 19.73 -5.62
N PRO A 102 -2.73 20.07 -6.91
CA PRO A 102 -1.70 20.80 -7.64
C PRO A 102 -1.31 22.09 -6.91
N LYS A 103 0.01 22.29 -6.73
CA LYS A 103 0.59 23.47 -6.04
C LYS A 103 0.21 23.64 -4.57
N ALA A 104 -0.35 22.60 -3.94
CA ALA A 104 -0.64 22.60 -2.51
C ALA A 104 -0.02 21.35 -1.88
N GLU A 105 -0.83 20.55 -1.18
CA GLU A 105 -0.37 19.42 -0.39
C GLU A 105 -0.86 18.07 -0.93
N GLN A 106 -0.23 17.01 -0.41
CA GLN A 106 -0.64 15.64 -0.66
C GLN A 106 -1.33 15.10 0.58
N TYR A 107 -2.53 14.57 0.41
CA TYR A 107 -3.27 13.93 1.50
C TYR A 107 -3.10 12.43 1.41
N LEU A 108 -2.71 11.81 2.52
CA LEU A 108 -2.61 10.36 2.69
C LEU A 108 -3.77 9.88 3.55
N PHE A 109 -4.59 8.98 3.01
CA PHE A 109 -5.71 8.38 3.73
C PHE A 109 -5.27 7.07 4.37
N VAL A 110 -5.49 6.98 5.67
CA VAL A 110 -5.08 5.86 6.50
C VAL A 110 -6.29 5.36 7.26
N LYS A 111 -6.45 4.04 7.29
CA LYS A 111 -7.48 3.36 8.06
C LYS A 111 -6.83 2.57 9.18
N THR A 112 -7.31 2.74 10.40
CA THR A 112 -6.84 2.01 11.57
C THR A 112 -7.94 1.12 12.12
N MET A 113 -7.58 -0.10 12.49
CA MET A 113 -8.49 -1.05 13.12
C MET A 113 -7.83 -1.61 14.38
N SER A 114 -8.63 -1.91 15.41
CA SER A 114 -8.11 -2.63 16.58
C SER A 114 -7.46 -3.94 16.12
N ALA A 115 -6.33 -4.29 16.74
CA ALA A 115 -5.76 -5.61 16.57
C ALA A 115 -6.71 -6.62 17.22
N ASP A 116 -7.33 -7.49 16.41
CA ASP A 116 -8.08 -8.67 16.87
C ASP A 116 -7.19 -9.54 17.79
#